data_AF-A0A2M7V3F0-F1
#
_entry.id   AF-A0A2M7V3F0-F1
#
_cell.length_a   1.000
_cell.length_b   1.000
_cell.length_c   1.000
_cell.angle_alpha   90.00
_cell.angle_beta   90.00
_cell.angle_gamma   90.00
#
_symmetry.space_group_name_H-M   'P 1'
#
loop_
_entity.id
_entity.type
_entity.pdbx_description
1 polymer ?
#
loop_
_entity_poly.entity_id
_entity_poly.type
_entity_poly.pdbx_seq_one_letter_code
_entity_poly.pdbx_strand_id
1 'polypeptide(L)'
;MITKEDVEAHLKMVIDPEVGLDIYTMGLIREIDIPDDEHIHIEMTYTTPMCPAGPAIQDAMREAMLNLGVEHVTIEVSFDPPWEMPEALKVMMGL
;
A
#
# COMPACT_ATOMS: atom_id res chain seq x y z
N MET A 1 -5.27 -18.95 -7.46
CA MET A 1 -5.98 -17.70 -7.68
C MET A 1 -5.81 -16.80 -6.49
N ILE A 2 -4.70 -16.06 -6.50
CA ILE A 2 -4.67 -14.60 -6.42
C ILE A 2 -5.95 -13.89 -5.96
N THR A 3 -6.31 -13.76 -4.67
CA THR A 3 -7.47 -12.93 -4.31
C THR A 3 -7.07 -11.53 -3.85
N LYS A 4 -7.99 -10.56 -4.01
CA LYS A 4 -7.81 -9.22 -3.46
C LYS A 4 -7.61 -9.25 -1.94
N GLU A 5 -8.34 -10.11 -1.24
CA GLU A 5 -8.22 -10.27 0.21
C GLU A 5 -6.83 -10.75 0.64
N ASP A 6 -6.18 -11.63 -0.14
CA ASP A 6 -4.81 -12.07 0.12
C ASP A 6 -3.81 -10.92 -0.01
N VAL A 7 -3.98 -10.08 -1.05
CA VAL A 7 -3.14 -8.89 -1.29
C VAL A 7 -3.31 -7.89 -0.14
N GLU A 8 -4.55 -7.58 0.24
CA GLU A 8 -4.84 -6.65 1.34
C GLU A 8 -4.25 -7.14 2.66
N ALA A 9 -4.31 -8.45 2.94
CA ALA A 9 -3.71 -9.03 4.13
C ALA A 9 -2.19 -8.83 4.18
N HIS A 10 -1.50 -8.97 3.04
CA HIS A 10 -0.05 -8.73 2.94
C HIS A 10 0.29 -7.24 3.02
N LEU A 11 -0.49 -6.36 2.39
CA LEU A 11 -0.28 -4.90 2.46
C LEU A 11 -0.47 -4.36 3.89
N LYS A 12 -1.37 -4.96 4.69
CA LYS A 12 -1.52 -4.64 6.12
C LYS A 12 -0.30 -5.00 6.98
N MET A 13 0.63 -5.80 6.47
CA MET A 13 1.90 -6.10 7.15
C MET A 13 2.99 -5.08 6.83
N VAL A 14 2.79 -4.25 5.80
CA VAL A 14 3.74 -3.21 5.41
C VAL A 14 3.48 -1.95 6.23
N ILE A 15 4.45 -1.60 7.06
CA ILE A 15 4.38 -0.48 8.00
C ILE A 15 5.14 0.72 7.43
N ASP A 16 4.52 1.90 7.46
CA ASP A 16 5.22 3.16 7.24
C ASP A 16 6.19 3.41 8.41
N PRO A 17 7.52 3.47 8.19
CA PRO A 17 8.50 3.59 9.27
C PRO A 17 8.48 4.95 9.97
N GLU A 18 7.89 5.98 9.35
CA GLU A 18 7.78 7.33 9.93
C GLU A 18 6.56 7.42 10.86
N VAL A 19 5.44 6.81 10.46
CA VAL A 19 4.16 6.90 11.18
C VAL A 19 3.95 5.71 12.14
N GLY A 20 4.54 4.56 11.84
CA GLY A 20 4.39 3.32 12.62
C GLY A 20 3.05 2.60 12.43
N LEU A 21 2.33 2.90 11.35
CA LEU A 21 1.04 2.30 10.99
C LEU A 21 1.13 1.60 9.64
N ASP A 22 0.22 0.65 9.39
CA ASP A 22 0.20 -0.05 8.10
C ASP A 22 -0.37 0.83 6.99
N ILE A 23 0.24 0.71 5.81
CA ILE A 23 -0.08 1.56 4.65
C ILE A 23 -1.52 1.36 4.15
N TYR A 24 -2.10 0.18 4.40
CA TYR A 24 -3.47 -0.11 4.01
C TYR A 24 -4.48 0.60 4.92
N THR A 25 -4.34 0.50 6.24
CA THR A 25 -5.20 1.23 7.20
C THR A 25 -5.01 2.75 7.10
N MET A 26 -3.82 3.20 6.74
CA MET A 26 -3.56 4.61 6.41
C MET A 26 -4.29 5.09 5.15
N GLY A 27 -4.86 4.18 4.35
CA GLY A 27 -5.53 4.53 3.09
C GLY A 27 -4.54 5.03 2.04
N LEU A 28 -3.30 4.55 2.06
CA LEU A 28 -2.30 4.89 1.05
C LEU A 28 -2.49 4.10 -0.24
N ILE A 29 -3.21 2.97 -0.19
CA ILE A 29 -3.51 2.12 -1.34
C ILE A 29 -4.81 2.61 -1.99
N ARG A 30 -4.77 2.90 -3.28
CA ARG A 30 -5.90 3.44 -4.05
C ARG A 30 -6.55 2.38 -4.92
N GLU A 31 -5.73 1.62 -5.63
CA GLU A 31 -6.19 0.58 -6.53
C GLU A 31 -5.32 -0.67 -6.38
N ILE A 32 -5.98 -1.82 -6.51
CA ILE A 32 -5.35 -3.14 -6.59
C ILE A 32 -6.01 -3.82 -7.79
N ASP A 33 -5.21 -4.08 -8.83
CA ASP A 33 -5.60 -4.82 -10.01
C ASP A 33 -4.78 -6.12 -10.09
N ILE A 34 -5.48 -7.23 -10.31
CA ILE A 34 -4.91 -8.59 -10.34
C ILE A 34 -5.28 -9.18 -11.70
N PRO A 35 -4.54 -8.83 -12.77
CA PRO A 35 -4.82 -9.31 -14.11
C PRO A 35 -4.70 -10.84 -14.22
N ASP A 36 -3.79 -11.44 -13.44
CA ASP A 36 -3.55 -12.88 -13.36
C ASP A 36 -2.83 -13.26 -12.04
N ASP A 37 -2.57 -14.55 -11.84
CA ASP A 37 -1.92 -15.07 -10.63
C ASP A 37 -0.42 -14.70 -10.52
N GLU A 38 0.23 -14.27 -11.60
CA GLU A 38 1.66 -13.97 -11.65
C GLU A 38 1.95 -12.46 -11.57
N HIS A 39 0.97 -11.61 -11.90
CA HIS A 39 1.12 -10.16 -11.99
C HIS A 39 0.12 -9.41 -11.10
N ILE A 40 0.62 -8.41 -10.36
CA ILE A 40 -0.22 -7.47 -9.60
C ILE A 40 0.18 -6.04 -9.92
N HIS A 41 -0.82 -5.20 -10.12
CA HIS A 41 -0.68 -3.75 -10.22
C HIS A 41 -1.29 -3.07 -8.99
N ILE A 42 -0.53 -2.19 -8.35
CA ILE A 42 -0.96 -1.42 -7.18
C ILE A 42 -0.74 0.06 -7.44
N GLU A 43 -1.82 0.85 -7.42
CA GLU A 43 -1.72 2.30 -7.33
C GLU A 43 -1.73 2.72 -5.87
N MET A 44 -0.75 3.52 -5.47
CA MET A 44 -0.63 4.06 -4.13
C MET A 44 -0.33 5.56 -4.11
N THR A 45 -0.37 6.13 -2.93
CA THR A 45 0.05 7.51 -2.65
C THR A 45 0.86 7.57 -1.35
N TYR A 46 1.40 8.73 -1.02
CA TYR A 46 2.01 8.99 0.28
C TYR A 46 1.28 10.13 0.97
N THR A 47 1.50 10.24 2.28
CA THR A 47 1.04 11.39 3.06
C THR A 47 1.61 12.71 2.55
N THR A 48 2.81 12.68 1.96
CA THR A 48 3.46 13.83 1.31
C THR A 48 4.29 13.41 0.08
N PRO A 49 4.41 14.28 -0.95
CA PRO A 49 5.12 13.95 -2.19
C PRO A 49 6.65 13.80 -2.04
N MET A 50 7.24 14.32 -0.96
CA MET A 50 8.68 14.18 -0.67
C MET A 50 8.95 13.18 0.45
N CYS A 51 8.08 12.19 0.66
CA CYS A 51 8.27 11.21 1.74
C CYS A 51 9.61 10.46 1.57
N PRO A 52 10.57 10.64 2.50
CA PRO A 52 11.89 10.00 2.39
C PRO A 52 11.80 8.47 2.54
N ALA A 53 10.78 7.99 3.25
CA ALA A 53 10.50 6.56 3.41
C ALA A 53 9.83 5.92 2.19
N GLY A 54 9.41 6.70 1.20
CA GLY A 54 8.67 6.22 0.03
C GLY A 54 9.31 5.01 -0.67
N PRO A 55 10.60 5.05 -1.03
CA PRO A 55 11.29 3.90 -1.63
C PRO A 55 11.28 2.66 -0.73
N ALA A 56 11.53 2.81 0.57
CA ALA A 56 11.54 1.70 1.52
C ALA A 56 10.16 1.04 1.65
N ILE A 57 9.09 1.84 1.63
CA ILE A 57 7.71 1.34 1.62
C ILE A 57 7.45 0.52 0.35
N GLN A 58 7.86 1.01 -0.82
CA GLN A 58 7.66 0.26 -2.07
C GLN A 58 8.45 -1.05 -2.08
N ASP A 59 9.68 -1.07 -1.57
CA ASP A 59 10.46 -2.31 -1.46
C ASP A 59 9.79 -3.31 -0.51
N ALA A 60 9.28 -2.85 0.63
CA ALA A 60 8.51 -3.70 1.54
C ALA A 60 7.22 -4.24 0.90
N MET A 61 6.52 -3.43 0.10
CA MET A 61 5.37 -3.90 -0.69
C MET A 61 5.76 -4.97 -1.71
N ARG A 62 6.85 -4.77 -2.46
CA ARG A 62 7.35 -5.77 -3.41
C ARG A 62 7.67 -7.08 -2.70
N GLU A 63 8.39 -7.03 -1.59
CA GLU A 63 8.72 -8.21 -0.79
C GLU A 63 7.45 -8.92 -0.28
N ALA A 64 6.46 -8.16 0.21
CA ALA A 64 5.19 -8.72 0.68
C ALA A 64 4.43 -9.45 -0.44
N MET A 65 4.42 -8.90 -1.65
CA MET A 65 3.77 -9.53 -2.81
C MET A 65 4.55 -10.74 -3.35
N LEU A 66 5.88 -10.69 -3.34
CA LEU A 66 6.72 -11.85 -3.68
C LEU A 66 6.48 -13.01 -2.71
N ASN A 67 6.33 -12.73 -1.41
CA ASN A 67 5.99 -13.73 -0.39
C ASN A 67 4.60 -14.34 -0.58
N LEU A 68 3.67 -13.59 -1.18
CA LEU A 68 2.35 -14.09 -1.57
C LEU A 68 2.43 -15.07 -2.77
N GLY A 69 3.56 -15.11 -3.49
CA GLY A 69 3.78 -15.99 -4.65
C GLY A 69 3.58 -15.32 -6.01
N VAL A 70 3.47 -13.99 -6.05
CA VAL A 70 3.41 -13.18 -7.27
C VAL A 70 4.81 -13.09 -7.88
N GLU A 71 4.93 -13.16 -9.21
CA GLU A 71 6.23 -13.03 -9.89
C GLU A 71 6.57 -11.57 -10.21
N HIS A 72 5.58 -10.79 -10.62
CA HIS A 72 5.76 -9.41 -11.07
C HIS A 72 4.81 -8.45 -10.36
N VAL A 73 5.38 -7.41 -9.76
CA VAL A 73 4.64 -6.36 -9.05
C VAL A 73 4.97 -5.01 -9.64
N THR A 74 3.94 -4.34 -10.14
CA THR A 74 4.02 -2.96 -10.60
C THR A 74 3.41 -2.06 -9.53
N ILE A 75 4.20 -1.12 -9.04
CA ILE A 75 3.74 -0.11 -8.07
C ILE A 75 3.80 1.24 -8.76
N GLU A 76 2.64 1.86 -8.92
CA GLU A 76 2.50 3.22 -9.41
C GLU A 76 2.20 4.17 -8.24
N VAL A 77 2.87 5.31 -8.22
CA VAL A 77 2.63 6.36 -7.22
C VAL A 77 1.97 7.55 -7.89
N SER A 78 0.77 7.87 -7.45
CA SER A 78 0.04 9.06 -7.86
C SER A 78 -0.31 9.92 -6.65
N PHE A 79 -0.35 11.25 -6.85
CA PHE A 79 -0.70 12.24 -5.82
C PHE A 79 -1.97 13.00 -6.18
N ASP A 80 -2.63 12.62 -7.27
CA ASP A 80 -3.91 13.21 -7.69
C ASP A 80 -4.99 12.12 -7.58
N PRO A 81 -6.04 12.31 -6.76
CA PRO A 81 -6.24 13.40 -5.80
C PRO A 81 -5.26 13.32 -4.60
N PRO A 82 -4.98 14.42 -3.86
CA PRO A 82 -4.08 14.35 -2.71
C PRO A 82 -4.59 13.38 -1.65
N TRP A 83 -3.68 12.77 -0.89
CA TRP A 83 -4.06 11.88 0.21
C TRP A 83 -4.83 12.65 1.29
N GLU A 84 -5.97 12.10 1.69
CA GLU A 84 -6.73 12.55 2.85
C GLU A 84 -6.80 11.44 3.89
N MET A 85 -6.56 11.81 5.14
CA MET A 85 -6.61 10.85 6.25
C MET A 85 -8.03 10.25 6.37
N PRO A 86 -8.17 8.91 6.36
CA PRO A 86 -9.46 8.26 6.53
C PRO A 86 -10.13 8.65 7.85
N GLU A 87 -11.46 8.81 7.85
CA GLU A 87 -12.22 9.19 9.06
C GLU A 87 -12.01 8.17 10.21
N ALA A 88 -11.97 6.88 9.89
CA ALA A 88 -11.68 5.83 10.86
C ALA A 88 -10.30 6.01 11.52
N LEU A 89 -9.29 6.46 10.75
CA LEU A 89 -7.96 6.72 11.27
C LEU A 89 -7.94 7.97 12.16
N LYS A 90 -8.67 9.02 11.79
CA LYS A 90 -8.83 10.21 12.65
C LYS A 90 -9.41 9.85 14.01
N VAL A 91 -10.47 9.03 14.03
CA VAL A 91 -11.09 8.54 15.27
C VAL A 91 -10.09 7.74 16.11
N MET A 92 -9.29 6.86 15.51
CA MET A 92 -8.26 6.10 16.22
C MET A 92 -7.15 6.99 16.79
N MET A 93 -6.80 8.06 16.08
CA MET A 93 -5.79 9.04 16.50
C MET A 93 -6.35 10.13 17.43
N GLY A 94 -7.66 10.15 17.70
CA GLY A 94 -8.32 11.14 18.56
C GLY A 94 -8.42 12.54 17.96
N LEU A 95 -8.46 12.64 16.63
CA LEU A 95 -8.59 13.90 15.87
C LEU A 95 -10.05 14.28 15.62
#